data_AF-A0A954LE51-F1
#
_entry.id   AF-A0A954LE51-F1
#
_cell.length_a   1.000
_cell.length_b   1.000
_cell.length_c   1.000
_cell.angle_alpha   90.00
_cell.angle_beta   90.00
_cell.angle_gamma   90.00
#
_symmetry.space_group_name_H-M   'P 1'
#
loop_
_entity.id
_entity.type
_entity.pdbx_description
1 polymer ?
#
loop_
_entity_poly.entity_id
_entity_poly.type
_entity_poly.pdbx_seq_one_letter_code
_entity_poly.pdbx_strand_id
1 'polypeptide(L)'
;MTTIAQLRTKARKLIQTGTKELSSQTAVKKPATIRVVNRGTGEVKKEQVLLQLTSTDQYLTVYEEARDLLLEHGYELQLAPKAQALYQQLIAENDEFLALQKKCLKPLSSPKPSVRLKAAREVEKITREEVTRYRALSLRHPETVTDLLNALNREEDPQVQSEIVASLGAIYGRYFADLRIFPAVLSKLDSSDRKVQERAAMALTMFTDREKWPPLLKLFSNRPGAPLLSAICRNIRDDVPVSWKRKLQPALLTVVESGLPASSKQIVFDAMLRTLDHRTISNFSELLAGKKQLLRSLVSHTRKTRALDRDGREFVISELSRLS
;
A
#
# COMPACT_ATOMS: atom_id res chain seq x y z
N MET A 1 -11.10 27.00 7.94
CA MET A 1 -10.81 26.29 6.67
C MET A 1 -9.77 27.09 5.90
N THR A 2 -8.60 26.51 5.62
CA THR A 2 -7.54 27.16 4.83
C THR A 2 -7.97 27.21 3.37
N THR A 3 -7.87 28.38 2.72
CA THR A 3 -8.29 28.54 1.32
C THR A 3 -7.20 28.05 0.36
N ILE A 4 -7.59 27.63 -0.86
CA ILE A 4 -6.65 27.20 -1.92
C ILE A 4 -5.59 28.28 -2.21
N ALA A 5 -5.98 29.54 -2.16
CA ALA A 5 -5.06 30.66 -2.32
C ALA A 5 -3.99 30.70 -1.21
N GLN A 6 -4.35 30.34 0.03
CA GLN A 6 -3.40 30.25 1.14
C GLN A 6 -2.45 29.05 0.99
N LEU A 7 -2.96 27.90 0.55
CA LEU A 7 -2.12 26.72 0.25
C LEU A 7 -1.15 27.01 -0.91
N ARG A 8 -1.61 27.72 -1.95
CA ARG A 8 -0.80 28.15 -3.10
C ARG A 8 0.32 29.10 -2.67
N THR A 9 0.01 30.09 -1.85
CA THR A 9 1.01 31.03 -1.32
C THR A 9 2.01 30.30 -0.44
N LYS A 10 1.54 29.35 0.38
CA LYS A 10 2.41 28.51 1.23
C LYS A 10 3.34 27.64 0.39
N ALA A 11 2.81 26.89 -0.59
CA ALA A 11 3.60 26.02 -1.47
C ALA A 11 4.60 26.82 -2.33
N ARG A 12 4.18 27.95 -2.91
CA ARG A 12 5.07 28.84 -3.67
C ARG A 12 6.16 29.44 -2.79
N LYS A 13 5.81 29.88 -1.58
CA LYS A 13 6.79 30.40 -0.63
C LYS A 13 7.79 29.32 -0.24
N LEU A 14 7.32 28.10 0.04
CA LEU A 14 8.18 26.95 0.32
C LEU A 14 9.12 26.67 -0.84
N ILE A 15 8.60 26.44 -2.05
CA ILE A 15 9.41 26.19 -3.26
C ILE A 15 10.42 27.33 -3.48
N GLN A 16 9.99 28.58 -3.43
CA GLN A 16 10.83 29.76 -3.66
C GLN A 16 11.91 29.93 -2.56
N THR A 17 11.59 29.60 -1.31
CA THR A 17 12.57 29.55 -0.22
C THR A 17 13.59 28.45 -0.48
N GLY A 18 13.16 27.24 -0.86
CA GLY A 18 14.06 26.14 -1.23
C GLY A 18 14.94 26.47 -2.45
N THR A 19 14.42 27.18 -3.45
CA THR A 19 15.21 27.64 -4.61
C THR A 19 16.22 28.73 -4.22
N LYS A 20 15.86 29.65 -3.32
CA LYS A 20 16.79 30.67 -2.79
C LYS A 20 17.89 30.04 -1.94
N GLU A 21 17.53 29.09 -1.07
CA GLU A 21 18.49 28.30 -0.28
C GLU A 21 19.42 27.47 -1.17
N LEU A 22 18.98 27.02 -2.35
CA LEU A 22 19.83 26.37 -3.35
C LEU A 22 20.88 27.34 -3.95
N SER A 23 20.48 28.59 -4.18
CA SER A 23 21.36 29.63 -4.75
C SER A 23 22.38 30.19 -3.75
N SER A 24 22.09 30.10 -2.45
CA SER A 24 23.04 30.36 -1.37
C SER A 24 23.71 29.03 -0.97
N GLN A 25 24.95 28.78 -1.37
CA GLN A 25 25.67 27.50 -1.11
C GLN A 25 25.97 27.20 0.39
N THR A 26 25.00 27.33 1.29
CA THR A 26 25.18 27.16 2.73
C THR A 26 24.36 25.97 3.22
N ALA A 27 25.05 24.94 3.71
CA ALA A 27 24.41 23.78 4.33
C ALA A 27 23.60 24.22 5.56
N VAL A 28 22.28 24.00 5.54
CA VAL A 28 21.37 24.29 6.64
C VAL A 28 21.37 23.08 7.58
N LYS A 29 21.53 23.35 8.87
CA LYS A 29 21.51 22.34 9.92
C LYS A 29 20.07 22.16 10.42
N LYS A 30 19.42 21.04 10.11
CA LYS A 30 18.06 20.72 10.60
C LYS A 30 18.14 19.85 11.85
N PRO A 31 17.48 20.22 12.97
CA PRO A 31 17.43 19.37 14.15
C PRO A 31 16.58 18.13 13.84
N ALA A 32 17.11 16.95 14.11
CA ALA A 32 16.45 15.66 13.98
C ALA A 32 16.69 14.84 15.24
N THR A 33 15.69 14.05 15.66
CA THR A 33 15.86 13.11 16.77
C THR A 33 16.19 11.74 16.21
N ILE A 34 17.40 11.26 16.44
CA ILE A 34 17.81 9.91 16.07
C ILE A 34 17.78 8.99 17.29
N ARG A 35 17.60 7.70 17.05
CA ARG A 35 17.76 6.66 18.07
C ARG A 35 19.16 6.09 17.96
N VAL A 36 19.97 6.35 18.97
CA VAL A 36 21.31 5.76 19.12
C VAL A 36 21.18 4.57 20.05
N VAL A 37 21.56 3.40 19.55
CA VAL A 37 21.56 2.15 20.32
C VAL A 37 22.99 1.84 20.72
N ASN A 38 23.29 1.85 22.01
CA ASN A 38 24.59 1.40 22.51
C ASN A 38 24.71 -0.12 22.31
N ARG A 39 25.62 -0.54 21.44
CA ARG A 39 25.77 -1.97 21.08
C ARG A 39 26.32 -2.85 22.21
N GLY A 40 26.96 -2.27 23.23
CA GLY A 40 27.47 -3.01 24.39
C GLY A 40 26.43 -3.22 25.48
N THR A 41 25.50 -2.28 25.68
CA THR A 41 24.53 -2.30 26.78
C THR A 41 23.07 -2.49 26.33
N GLY A 42 22.79 -2.36 25.03
CA GLY A 42 21.42 -2.42 24.47
C GLY A 42 20.58 -1.17 24.75
N GLU A 43 21.14 -0.18 25.44
CA GLU A 43 20.44 1.04 25.85
C GLU A 43 20.14 1.93 24.62
N VAL A 44 18.89 2.38 24.49
CA VAL A 44 18.44 3.25 23.38
C VAL A 44 18.30 4.68 23.89
N LYS A 45 19.19 5.56 23.45
CA LYS A 45 19.09 7.00 23.72
C LYS A 45 18.54 7.74 22.51
N LYS A 46 17.65 8.70 22.78
CA LYS A 46 17.19 9.66 21.77
C LYS A 46 18.17 10.82 21.79
N GLU A 47 18.89 11.02 20.69
CA GLU A 47 19.81 12.15 20.55
C GLU A 47 19.26 13.14 19.55
N GLN A 48 19.37 14.43 19.89
CA GLN A 48 19.15 15.50 18.93
C GLN A 48 20.43 15.70 18.12
N VAL A 49 20.35 15.44 16.83
CA VAL A 49 21.44 15.69 15.88
C VAL A 49 21.02 16.77 14.90
N LEU A 50 21.98 17.61 14.51
CA LEU A 50 21.81 18.57 13.43
C LEU A 50 22.23 17.89 12.12
N LEU A 51 21.24 17.46 11.33
CA LEU A 51 21.50 16.93 10.00
C LEU A 51 21.96 18.08 9.09
N GLN A 52 23.15 17.94 8.53
CA GLN A 52 23.57 18.77 7.39
C GLN A 52 22.90 18.22 6.14
N LEU A 53 21.84 18.89 5.70
CA LEU A 53 21.22 18.58 4.41
C LEU A 53 22.00 19.33 3.33
N THR A 54 22.34 18.65 2.23
CA THR A 54 22.83 19.36 1.05
C THR A 54 21.75 20.31 0.54
N SER A 55 22.11 21.35 -0.21
CA SER A 55 21.14 22.27 -0.81
C SER A 55 20.12 21.52 -1.68
N THR A 56 20.56 20.45 -2.37
CA THR A 56 19.69 19.54 -3.13
C THR A 56 18.71 18.78 -2.22
N ASP A 57 19.15 18.27 -1.07
CA ASP A 57 18.27 17.57 -0.12
C ASP A 57 17.21 18.50 0.49
N GLN A 58 17.56 19.76 0.72
CA GLN A 58 16.63 20.79 1.22
C GLN A 58 15.58 21.12 0.17
N TYR A 59 16.01 21.38 -1.07
CA TYR A 59 15.10 21.64 -2.18
C TYR A 59 14.13 20.46 -2.39
N LEU A 60 14.64 19.23 -2.38
CA LEU A 60 13.81 18.02 -2.51
C LEU A 60 12.84 17.89 -1.33
N THR A 61 13.29 18.08 -0.09
CA THR A 61 12.41 18.02 1.09
C THR A 61 11.27 19.03 1.00
N VAL A 62 11.58 20.29 0.65
CA VAL A 62 10.62 21.38 0.58
C VAL A 62 9.65 21.22 -0.60
N TYR A 63 10.16 20.74 -1.73
CA TYR A 63 9.36 20.38 -2.89
C TYR A 63 8.41 19.21 -2.57
N GLU A 64 8.88 18.19 -1.87
CA GLU A 64 8.09 17.04 -1.45
C GLU A 64 7.01 17.43 -0.44
N GLU A 65 7.33 18.25 0.55
CA GLU A 65 6.35 18.78 1.51
C GLU A 65 5.28 19.63 0.81
N ALA A 66 5.67 20.47 -0.15
CA ALA A 66 4.73 21.28 -0.93
C ALA A 66 3.83 20.41 -1.83
N ARG A 67 4.41 19.41 -2.48
CA ARG A 67 3.70 18.44 -3.32
C ARG A 67 2.71 17.61 -2.50
N ASP A 68 3.16 17.01 -1.40
CA ASP A 68 2.34 16.14 -0.56
C ASP A 68 1.15 16.91 0.03
N LEU A 69 1.40 18.13 0.51
CA LEU A 69 0.36 19.05 0.99
C LEU A 69 -0.65 19.41 -0.12
N LEU A 70 -0.18 19.60 -1.35
CA LEU A 70 -1.05 19.89 -2.49
C LEU A 70 -1.84 18.67 -2.99
N LEU A 71 -1.37 17.44 -2.75
CA LEU A 71 -2.09 16.21 -3.14
C LEU A 71 -3.15 15.82 -2.14
N GLU A 72 -2.79 15.83 -0.86
CA GLU A 72 -3.70 15.65 0.27
C GLU A 72 -4.88 16.62 0.12
N HIS A 73 -4.62 17.86 -0.29
CA HIS A 73 -5.66 18.87 -0.40
C HIS A 73 -6.25 19.02 -1.81
N GLY A 74 -5.58 18.53 -2.86
CA GLY A 74 -5.93 18.77 -4.26
C GLY A 74 -6.71 17.64 -4.93
N TYR A 75 -6.50 16.39 -4.50
CA TYR A 75 -7.18 15.22 -5.08
C TYR A 75 -8.17 14.55 -4.13
N GLU A 76 -8.09 14.80 -2.82
CA GLU A 76 -8.93 14.14 -1.81
C GLU A 76 -10.35 14.76 -1.70
N LEU A 77 -10.57 15.97 -2.23
CA LEU A 77 -11.82 16.72 -1.99
C LEU A 77 -12.31 17.45 -3.24
N GLN A 78 -13.02 16.77 -4.15
CA GLN A 78 -13.90 17.36 -5.19
C GLN A 78 -13.50 18.76 -5.71
N LEU A 79 -12.27 18.92 -6.18
CA LEU A 79 -11.74 20.23 -6.57
C LEU A 79 -11.78 20.48 -8.07
N ALA A 80 -12.06 21.74 -8.42
CA ALA A 80 -12.23 22.23 -9.78
C ALA A 80 -11.01 21.91 -10.68
N PRO A 81 -11.21 21.50 -11.95
CA PRO A 81 -10.13 21.14 -12.90
C PRO A 81 -9.00 22.17 -13.03
N LYS A 82 -9.30 23.46 -12.81
CA LYS A 82 -8.29 24.54 -12.83
C LYS A 82 -7.26 24.41 -11.71
N ALA A 83 -7.64 23.92 -10.52
CA ALA A 83 -6.71 23.71 -9.41
C ALA A 83 -5.76 22.54 -9.70
N GLN A 84 -6.24 21.50 -10.38
CA GLN A 84 -5.44 20.34 -10.80
C GLN A 84 -4.44 20.72 -11.89
N ALA A 85 -4.85 21.49 -12.90
CA ALA A 85 -3.94 21.97 -13.94
C ALA A 85 -2.83 22.89 -13.35
N LEU A 86 -3.19 23.74 -12.39
CA LEU A 86 -2.21 24.58 -11.68
C LEU A 86 -1.26 23.76 -10.80
N TYR A 87 -1.73 22.65 -10.24
CA TYR A 87 -0.90 21.74 -9.47
C TYR A 87 0.19 21.07 -10.33
N GLN A 88 -0.18 20.62 -11.54
CA GLN A 88 0.76 20.06 -12.52
C GLN A 88 1.83 21.08 -12.92
N GLN A 89 1.47 22.36 -13.06
CA GLN A 89 2.40 23.43 -13.42
C GLN A 89 3.40 23.82 -12.30
N LEU A 90 3.12 23.47 -11.04
CA LEU A 90 4.01 23.79 -9.91
C LEU A 90 5.14 22.78 -9.75
N ILE A 91 5.04 21.63 -10.41
CA ILE A 91 5.94 20.49 -10.32
C ILE A 91 6.72 20.45 -11.62
N ALA A 92 7.99 20.87 -11.56
CA ALA A 92 8.84 20.90 -12.74
C ALA A 92 9.13 19.48 -13.22
N GLU A 93 9.08 19.30 -14.54
CA GLU A 93 9.57 18.09 -15.18
C GLU A 93 11.07 17.94 -14.90
N ASN A 94 11.49 16.73 -14.58
CA ASN A 94 12.90 16.37 -14.45
C ASN A 94 13.28 15.33 -15.51
N ASP A 95 14.58 15.23 -15.80
CA ASP A 95 15.08 14.35 -16.86
C ASP A 95 14.71 12.88 -16.62
N GLU A 96 14.65 12.43 -15.37
CA GLU A 96 14.23 11.08 -15.03
C GLU A 96 12.75 10.82 -15.38
N PHE A 97 11.87 11.77 -15.08
CA PHE A 97 10.46 11.70 -15.45
C PHE A 97 10.30 11.73 -16.97
N LEU A 98 11.00 12.62 -17.67
CA LEU A 98 10.98 12.67 -19.13
C LEU A 98 11.47 11.37 -19.76
N ALA A 99 12.51 10.75 -19.19
CA ALA A 99 13.02 9.46 -19.62
C ALA A 99 12.00 8.33 -19.37
N LEU A 100 11.40 8.27 -18.18
CA LEU A 100 10.32 7.32 -17.86
C LEU A 100 9.13 7.50 -18.80
N GLN A 101 8.73 8.74 -19.04
CA GLN A 101 7.60 9.08 -19.89
C GLN A 101 7.84 8.63 -21.33
N LYS A 102 9.02 8.92 -21.89
CA LYS A 102 9.39 8.51 -23.25
C LYS A 102 9.52 6.99 -23.38
N LYS A 103 10.19 6.35 -22.41
CA LYS A 103 10.53 4.92 -22.47
C LYS A 103 9.33 4.02 -22.17
N CYS A 104 8.45 4.43 -21.25
CA CYS A 104 7.42 3.57 -20.69
C CYS A 104 6.01 4.17 -20.79
N LEU A 105 5.77 5.40 -20.30
CA LEU A 105 4.40 5.92 -20.17
C LEU A 105 3.73 6.21 -21.53
N LYS A 106 4.41 6.89 -22.46
CA LYS A 106 3.89 7.13 -23.82
C LYS A 106 3.59 5.83 -24.57
N PRO A 107 4.48 4.82 -24.57
CA PRO A 107 4.19 3.50 -25.14
C PRO A 107 2.96 2.77 -24.59
N LEU A 108 2.46 3.08 -23.39
CA LEU A 108 1.19 2.51 -22.88
C LEU A 108 -0.01 2.90 -23.73
N SER A 109 0.06 3.98 -24.51
CA SER A 109 -0.99 4.38 -25.45
C SER A 109 -0.81 3.77 -26.86
N SER A 110 0.13 2.84 -27.04
CA SER A 110 0.37 2.23 -28.34
C SER A 110 -0.83 1.40 -28.81
N PRO A 111 -1.20 1.43 -30.11
CA PRO A 111 -2.23 0.54 -30.64
C PRO A 111 -1.83 -0.93 -30.57
N LYS A 112 -0.51 -1.24 -30.46
CA LYS A 112 0.02 -2.61 -30.42
C LYS A 112 0.03 -3.16 -28.99
N PRO A 113 -0.71 -4.24 -28.67
CA PRO A 113 -0.76 -4.80 -27.31
C PRO A 113 0.60 -5.23 -26.78
N SER A 114 1.46 -5.80 -27.63
CA SER A 114 2.82 -6.21 -27.23
C SER A 114 3.70 -5.04 -26.77
N VAL A 115 3.53 -3.85 -27.37
CA VAL A 115 4.25 -2.64 -26.97
C VAL A 115 3.75 -2.16 -25.62
N ARG A 116 2.42 -2.14 -25.42
CA ARG A 116 1.82 -1.76 -24.12
C ARG A 116 2.25 -2.70 -23.01
N LEU A 117 2.25 -4.01 -23.25
CA LEU A 117 2.70 -5.01 -22.28
C LEU A 117 4.17 -4.85 -21.91
N LYS A 118 5.05 -4.65 -22.91
CA LYS A 118 6.48 -4.39 -22.66
C LYS A 118 6.66 -3.13 -21.81
N ALA A 119 5.93 -2.07 -22.14
CA ALA A 119 5.96 -0.82 -21.40
C ALA A 119 5.46 -0.98 -19.96
N ALA A 120 4.33 -1.64 -19.73
CA ALA A 120 3.78 -1.87 -18.41
C ALA A 120 4.70 -2.73 -17.54
N ARG A 121 5.31 -3.78 -18.10
CA ARG A 121 6.33 -4.58 -17.41
C ARG A 121 7.56 -3.77 -17.05
N GLU A 122 7.98 -2.85 -17.91
CA GLU A 122 9.13 -1.99 -17.62
C GLU A 122 8.81 -1.00 -16.50
N VAL A 123 7.61 -0.40 -16.46
CA VAL A 123 7.17 0.41 -15.32
C VAL A 123 7.17 -0.43 -14.04
N GLU A 124 6.55 -1.61 -14.06
CA GLU A 124 6.51 -2.51 -12.90
C GLU A 124 7.92 -2.88 -12.41
N LYS A 125 8.83 -3.19 -13.34
CA LYS A 125 10.23 -3.46 -13.04
C LYS A 125 10.90 -2.26 -12.35
N ILE A 126 10.76 -1.05 -12.90
CA ILE A 126 11.30 0.18 -12.31
C ILE A 126 10.74 0.38 -10.90
N THR A 127 9.43 0.17 -10.68
CA THR A 127 8.82 0.27 -9.35
C THR A 127 9.30 -0.80 -8.35
N ARG A 128 9.94 -1.88 -8.81
CA ARG A 128 10.56 -2.88 -7.95
C ARG A 128 12.02 -2.57 -7.67
N GLU A 129 12.76 -2.13 -8.69
CA GLU A 129 14.21 -1.87 -8.62
C GLU A 129 14.55 -0.58 -7.89
N GLU A 130 13.70 0.44 -7.95
CA GLU A 130 13.93 1.71 -7.26
C GLU A 130 13.64 1.60 -5.77
N VAL A 131 14.55 1.00 -5.01
CA VAL A 131 14.27 0.61 -3.61
C VAL A 131 14.17 1.81 -2.65
N THR A 132 14.64 3.00 -3.05
CA THR A 132 14.68 4.19 -2.18
C THR A 132 13.86 5.36 -2.74
N ARG A 133 13.17 6.06 -1.84
CA ARG A 133 12.34 7.24 -2.16
C ARG A 133 13.12 8.36 -2.85
N TYR A 134 14.43 8.42 -2.62
CA TYR A 134 15.36 9.41 -3.17
C TYR A 134 15.68 9.17 -4.66
N ARG A 135 15.53 7.94 -5.17
CA ARG A 135 15.81 7.59 -6.58
C ARG A 135 14.56 7.46 -7.44
N ALA A 136 13.39 7.55 -6.82
CA ALA A 136 12.10 7.37 -7.48
C ALA A 136 11.47 8.70 -7.92
N LEU A 137 12.26 9.74 -8.27
CA LEU A 137 11.73 11.07 -8.61
C LEU A 137 10.73 11.01 -9.77
N SER A 138 11.03 10.20 -10.77
CA SER A 138 10.14 9.92 -11.89
C SER A 138 8.82 9.26 -11.47
N LEU A 139 8.86 8.27 -10.57
CA LEU A 139 7.68 7.55 -10.08
C LEU A 139 6.78 8.39 -9.16
N ARG A 140 7.37 9.39 -8.50
CA ARG A 140 6.66 10.32 -7.62
C ARG A 140 6.11 11.55 -8.34
N HIS A 141 6.44 11.71 -9.62
CA HIS A 141 5.87 12.77 -10.43
C HIS A 141 4.35 12.52 -10.59
N PRO A 142 3.47 13.49 -10.32
CA PRO A 142 2.03 13.25 -10.32
C PRO A 142 1.47 12.79 -11.66
N GLU A 143 2.11 13.22 -12.75
CA GLU A 143 1.75 12.77 -14.10
C GLU A 143 2.02 11.29 -14.32
N THR A 144 2.95 10.67 -13.58
CA THR A 144 3.15 9.22 -13.67
C THR A 144 1.89 8.48 -13.24
N VAL A 145 1.25 8.91 -12.14
CA VAL A 145 -0.03 8.33 -11.72
C VAL A 145 -1.14 8.68 -12.72
N THR A 146 -1.19 9.93 -13.21
CA THR A 146 -2.16 10.34 -14.24
C THR A 146 -2.08 9.45 -15.49
N ASP A 147 -0.88 9.24 -16.02
CA ASP A 147 -0.63 8.43 -17.22
C ASP A 147 -0.99 6.96 -16.99
N LEU A 148 -0.62 6.38 -15.84
CA LEU A 148 -0.95 5.00 -15.49
C LEU A 148 -2.45 4.78 -15.30
N LEU A 149 -3.15 5.73 -14.66
CA LEU A 149 -4.61 5.67 -14.50
C LEU A 149 -5.32 5.78 -15.85
N ASN A 150 -4.88 6.71 -16.70
CA ASN A 150 -5.41 6.86 -18.06
C ASN A 150 -5.21 5.58 -18.88
N ALA A 151 -4.03 4.95 -18.79
CA ALA A 151 -3.76 3.67 -19.44
C ALA A 151 -4.65 2.55 -18.88
N LEU A 152 -4.76 2.41 -17.56
CA LEU A 152 -5.59 1.39 -16.92
C LEU A 152 -7.08 1.49 -17.28
N ASN A 153 -7.60 2.71 -17.42
CA ASN A 153 -8.99 2.97 -17.73
C ASN A 153 -9.37 2.59 -19.17
N ARG A 154 -8.39 2.55 -20.08
CA ARG A 154 -8.59 2.24 -21.51
C ARG A 154 -8.11 0.84 -21.89
N GLU A 155 -7.37 0.18 -21.02
CA GLU A 155 -6.77 -1.11 -21.31
C GLU A 155 -7.79 -2.24 -21.16
N GLU A 156 -7.78 -3.15 -22.13
CA GLU A 156 -8.63 -4.34 -22.17
C GLU A 156 -7.82 -5.62 -21.96
N ASP A 157 -6.53 -5.62 -22.28
CA ASP A 157 -5.65 -6.77 -22.08
C ASP A 157 -5.38 -7.00 -20.59
N PRO A 158 -5.84 -8.13 -20.00
CA PRO A 158 -5.66 -8.40 -18.58
C PRO A 158 -4.20 -8.52 -18.16
N GLN A 159 -3.30 -8.92 -19.07
CA GLN A 159 -1.88 -8.96 -18.75
C GLN A 159 -1.36 -7.55 -18.50
N VAL A 160 -1.67 -6.61 -19.39
CA VAL A 160 -1.26 -5.21 -19.25
C VAL A 160 -1.91 -4.57 -18.02
N GLN A 161 -3.23 -4.78 -17.82
CA GLN A 161 -3.92 -4.32 -16.62
C GLN A 161 -3.23 -4.82 -15.34
N SER A 162 -2.88 -6.10 -15.28
CA SER A 162 -2.26 -6.71 -14.10
C SER A 162 -0.91 -6.07 -13.74
N GLU A 163 -0.10 -5.72 -14.75
CA GLU A 163 1.18 -5.04 -14.53
C GLU A 163 0.96 -3.59 -14.09
N ILE A 164 0.03 -2.84 -14.72
CA ILE A 164 -0.29 -1.46 -14.33
C ILE A 164 -0.81 -1.41 -12.89
N VAL A 165 -1.72 -2.31 -12.50
CA VAL A 165 -2.25 -2.39 -11.13
C VAL A 165 -1.13 -2.68 -10.12
N ALA A 166 -0.19 -3.55 -10.47
CA ALA A 166 0.97 -3.83 -9.63
C ALA A 166 1.86 -2.59 -9.45
N SER A 167 2.16 -1.87 -10.54
CA SER A 167 2.91 -0.61 -10.52
C SER A 167 2.24 0.43 -9.64
N LEU A 168 0.93 0.64 -9.81
CA LEU A 168 0.15 1.61 -9.02
C LEU A 168 0.18 1.29 -7.53
N GLY A 169 0.00 0.02 -7.14
CA GLY A 169 0.10 -0.40 -5.74
C GLY A 169 1.50 -0.19 -5.15
N ALA A 170 2.55 -0.47 -5.93
CA ALA A 170 3.93 -0.24 -5.52
C ALA A 170 4.24 1.26 -5.36
N ILE A 171 3.77 2.08 -6.31
CA ILE A 171 3.89 3.54 -6.26
C ILE A 171 3.23 4.08 -5.00
N TYR A 172 1.98 3.69 -4.73
CA TYR A 172 1.26 4.07 -3.52
C TYR A 172 2.02 3.72 -2.24
N GLY A 173 2.37 2.45 -2.07
CA GLY A 173 2.94 1.95 -0.82
C GLY A 173 4.38 2.41 -0.55
N ARG A 174 5.18 2.66 -1.59
CA ARG A 174 6.64 2.88 -1.44
C ARG A 174 7.05 4.32 -1.61
N TYR A 175 6.47 5.02 -2.59
CA TYR A 175 7.01 6.29 -3.08
C TYR A 175 6.06 7.46 -2.90
N PHE A 176 4.75 7.21 -3.07
CA PHE A 176 3.80 8.27 -3.37
C PHE A 176 2.34 7.86 -3.09
N ALA A 177 1.80 8.27 -1.96
CA ALA A 177 0.44 7.95 -1.52
C ALA A 177 -0.65 8.75 -2.28
N ASP A 178 -0.73 8.58 -3.59
CA ASP A 178 -1.77 9.21 -4.41
C ASP A 178 -3.11 8.51 -4.24
N LEU A 179 -4.06 9.21 -3.63
CA LEU A 179 -5.36 8.66 -3.25
C LEU A 179 -6.24 8.31 -4.45
N ARG A 180 -5.96 8.83 -5.64
CA ARG A 180 -6.65 8.43 -6.88
C ARG A 180 -6.43 6.96 -7.21
N ILE A 181 -5.33 6.38 -6.72
CA ILE A 181 -4.97 4.99 -6.97
C ILE A 181 -5.96 4.04 -6.30
N PHE A 182 -6.41 4.36 -5.09
CA PHE A 182 -7.28 3.49 -4.30
C PHE A 182 -8.56 3.08 -5.04
N PRO A 183 -9.44 4.00 -5.51
CA PRO A 183 -10.67 3.61 -6.21
C PRO A 183 -10.38 2.87 -7.53
N ALA A 184 -9.31 3.25 -8.24
CA ALA A 184 -8.92 2.56 -9.47
C ALA A 184 -8.50 1.11 -9.21
N VAL A 185 -7.65 0.85 -8.20
CA VAL A 185 -7.24 -0.50 -7.81
C VAL A 185 -8.43 -1.29 -7.24
N LEU A 186 -9.26 -0.66 -6.41
CA LEU A 186 -10.43 -1.29 -5.79
C LEU A 186 -11.40 -1.83 -6.84
N SER A 187 -11.66 -1.05 -7.90
CA SER A 187 -12.54 -1.45 -9.00
C SER A 187 -12.09 -2.75 -9.71
N LYS A 188 -10.78 -3.05 -9.68
CA LYS A 188 -10.21 -4.21 -10.34
C LYS A 188 -10.41 -5.52 -9.57
N LEU A 189 -10.94 -5.47 -8.35
CA LEU A 189 -11.44 -6.68 -7.67
C LEU A 189 -12.66 -7.31 -8.38
N ASP A 190 -13.44 -6.53 -9.12
CA ASP A 190 -14.58 -7.03 -9.91
C ASP A 190 -14.17 -7.47 -11.34
N SER A 191 -12.87 -7.50 -11.66
CA SER A 191 -12.39 -8.01 -12.95
C SER A 191 -12.78 -9.49 -13.15
N SER A 192 -13.09 -9.86 -14.39
CA SER A 192 -13.30 -11.27 -14.78
C SER A 192 -11.98 -12.06 -14.82
N ASP A 193 -10.84 -11.39 -14.94
CA ASP A 193 -9.52 -12.01 -14.95
C ASP A 193 -8.96 -12.21 -13.54
N ARG A 194 -8.62 -13.46 -13.21
CA ARG A 194 -8.12 -13.84 -11.88
C ARG A 194 -6.77 -13.22 -11.53
N LYS A 195 -5.89 -13.02 -12.51
CA LYS A 195 -4.57 -12.40 -12.29
C LYS A 195 -4.73 -10.91 -12.00
N VAL A 196 -5.65 -10.22 -12.67
CA VAL A 196 -6.01 -8.84 -12.36
C VAL A 196 -6.58 -8.72 -10.94
N GLN A 197 -7.52 -9.60 -10.57
CA GLN A 197 -8.05 -9.65 -9.19
C GLN A 197 -6.95 -9.87 -8.16
N GLU A 198 -6.03 -10.81 -8.42
CA GLU A 198 -4.90 -11.11 -7.53
C GLU A 198 -4.00 -9.89 -7.34
N ARG A 199 -3.62 -9.22 -8.43
CA ARG A 199 -2.78 -8.01 -8.37
C ARG A 199 -3.49 -6.86 -7.65
N ALA A 200 -4.78 -6.69 -7.86
CA ALA A 200 -5.58 -5.71 -7.15
C ALA A 200 -5.64 -6.00 -5.64
N ALA A 201 -5.94 -7.24 -5.25
CA ALA A 201 -5.95 -7.65 -3.84
C ALA A 201 -4.56 -7.49 -3.19
N MET A 202 -3.48 -7.78 -3.92
CA MET A 202 -2.12 -7.56 -3.45
C MET A 202 -1.81 -6.08 -3.26
N ALA A 203 -2.16 -5.23 -4.23
CA ALA A 203 -1.97 -3.78 -4.14
C ALA A 203 -2.72 -3.19 -2.95
N LEU A 204 -3.96 -3.65 -2.69
CA LEU A 204 -4.79 -3.23 -1.57
C LEU A 204 -4.17 -3.49 -0.19
N THR A 205 -3.13 -4.33 -0.07
CA THR A 205 -2.39 -4.52 1.19
C THR A 205 -1.63 -3.26 1.62
N MET A 206 -1.35 -2.34 0.68
CA MET A 206 -0.70 -1.06 0.94
C MET A 206 -1.66 0.01 1.48
N PHE A 207 -2.97 -0.22 1.37
CA PHE A 207 -4.01 0.74 1.74
C PHE A 207 -4.62 0.40 3.10
N THR A 208 -4.99 1.41 3.88
CA THR A 208 -5.64 1.26 5.19
C THR A 208 -7.14 1.54 5.15
N ASP A 209 -7.64 2.01 4.01
CA ASP A 209 -9.03 2.34 3.71
C ASP A 209 -9.96 1.18 4.05
N ARG A 210 -11.07 1.49 4.73
CA ARG A 210 -12.02 0.47 5.22
C ARG A 210 -12.97 0.00 4.12
N GLU A 211 -13.09 0.80 3.07
CA GLU A 211 -13.89 0.63 1.86
C GLU A 211 -13.43 -0.58 1.05
N LYS A 212 -12.20 -1.08 1.28
CA LYS A 212 -11.70 -2.30 0.63
C LYS A 212 -12.34 -3.58 1.14
N TRP A 213 -12.87 -3.56 2.37
CA TRP A 213 -13.31 -4.79 3.03
C TRP A 213 -14.58 -5.42 2.44
N PRO A 214 -15.65 -4.68 2.09
CA PRO A 214 -16.82 -5.29 1.45
C PRO A 214 -16.49 -6.07 0.17
N PRO A 215 -15.75 -5.53 -0.83
CA PRO A 215 -15.42 -6.29 -2.03
C PRO A 215 -14.42 -7.42 -1.77
N LEU A 216 -13.44 -7.25 -0.86
CA LEU A 216 -12.55 -8.36 -0.48
C LEU A 216 -13.33 -9.51 0.18
N LEU A 217 -14.33 -9.21 1.02
CA LEU A 217 -15.16 -10.22 1.66
C LEU A 217 -15.96 -11.03 0.63
N LYS A 218 -16.53 -10.37 -0.39
CA LYS A 218 -17.25 -11.01 -1.51
C LYS A 218 -16.39 -12.03 -2.25
N LEU A 219 -15.08 -11.79 -2.37
CA LEU A 219 -14.18 -12.70 -3.07
C LEU A 219 -13.97 -14.04 -2.34
N PHE A 220 -14.10 -14.10 -1.01
CA PHE A 220 -14.03 -15.38 -0.29
C PHE A 220 -15.18 -16.32 -0.69
N SER A 221 -16.37 -15.78 -0.93
CA SER A 221 -17.55 -16.55 -1.34
C SER A 221 -17.41 -17.17 -2.73
N ASN A 222 -16.54 -16.62 -3.59
CA ASN A 222 -16.33 -17.07 -4.97
C ASN A 222 -15.23 -18.12 -5.13
N ARG A 223 -14.90 -18.85 -4.04
CA ARG A 223 -13.87 -19.91 -3.99
C ARG A 223 -12.59 -19.51 -4.73
N PRO A 224 -11.85 -18.50 -4.22
CA PRO A 224 -10.69 -17.98 -4.93
C PRO A 224 -9.62 -19.07 -5.05
N GLY A 225 -8.94 -19.12 -6.20
CA GLY A 225 -7.74 -19.95 -6.35
C GLY A 225 -6.65 -19.53 -5.36
N ALA A 226 -5.67 -20.39 -5.12
CA ALA A 226 -4.64 -20.19 -4.09
C ALA A 226 -3.90 -18.83 -4.16
N PRO A 227 -3.51 -18.30 -5.36
CA PRO A 227 -2.85 -17.00 -5.43
C PRO A 227 -3.74 -15.83 -4.96
N LEU A 228 -4.98 -15.78 -5.44
CA LEU A 228 -5.94 -14.76 -5.05
C LEU A 228 -6.31 -14.88 -3.57
N LEU A 229 -6.53 -16.10 -3.07
CA LEU A 229 -6.78 -16.34 -1.65
C LEU A 229 -5.64 -15.81 -0.77
N SER A 230 -4.40 -16.08 -1.17
CA SER A 230 -3.21 -15.56 -0.50
C SER A 230 -3.17 -14.04 -0.48
N ALA A 231 -3.45 -13.39 -1.62
CA ALA A 231 -3.52 -11.93 -1.72
C ALA A 231 -4.61 -11.33 -0.82
N ILE A 232 -5.80 -11.93 -0.77
CA ILE A 232 -6.89 -11.48 0.11
C ILE A 232 -6.48 -11.64 1.58
N CYS A 233 -5.99 -12.82 1.98
CA CYS A 233 -5.55 -13.08 3.36
C CYS A 233 -4.43 -12.14 3.83
N ARG A 234 -3.53 -11.69 2.93
CA ARG A 234 -2.49 -10.71 3.27
C ARG A 234 -3.02 -9.34 3.68
N ASN A 235 -4.24 -8.99 3.28
CA ASN A 235 -4.88 -7.75 3.74
C ASN A 235 -5.25 -7.82 5.23
N ILE A 236 -5.43 -9.03 5.78
CA ILE A 236 -5.80 -9.26 7.17
C ILE A 236 -4.53 -9.15 8.02
N ARG A 237 -4.33 -7.96 8.58
CA ARG A 237 -3.23 -7.57 9.45
C ARG A 237 -3.78 -7.24 10.85
N ASP A 238 -2.91 -6.87 11.78
CA ASP A 238 -3.30 -6.65 13.18
C ASP A 238 -4.17 -5.39 13.36
N ASP A 239 -4.06 -4.43 12.42
CA ASP A 239 -4.77 -3.15 12.37
C ASP A 239 -6.20 -3.24 11.81
N VAL A 240 -6.67 -4.44 11.44
CA VAL A 240 -8.05 -4.66 10.97
C VAL A 240 -9.05 -4.30 12.08
N PRO A 241 -10.06 -3.45 11.80
CA PRO A 241 -11.08 -3.12 12.79
C PRO A 241 -11.82 -4.36 13.33
N VAL A 242 -12.15 -4.37 14.63
CA VAL A 242 -12.85 -5.48 15.30
C VAL A 242 -14.13 -5.89 14.58
N SER A 243 -14.90 -4.91 14.08
CA SER A 243 -16.12 -5.16 13.32
C SER A 243 -15.86 -5.96 12.04
N TRP A 244 -14.73 -5.74 11.38
CA TRP A 244 -14.31 -6.51 10.21
C TRP A 244 -13.68 -7.85 10.57
N LYS A 245 -12.90 -7.93 11.64
CA LYS A 245 -12.40 -9.21 12.18
C LYS A 245 -13.57 -10.20 12.38
N ARG A 246 -14.65 -9.77 13.03
CA ARG A 246 -15.87 -10.58 13.25
C ARG A 246 -16.56 -11.01 11.95
N LYS A 247 -16.58 -10.17 10.92
CA LYS A 247 -17.17 -10.51 9.60
C LYS A 247 -16.29 -11.45 8.79
N LEU A 248 -14.97 -11.35 8.92
CA LEU A 248 -14.00 -12.18 8.22
C LEU A 248 -13.94 -13.61 8.78
N GLN A 249 -14.08 -13.78 10.09
CA GLN A 249 -14.04 -15.07 10.78
C GLN A 249 -14.93 -16.16 10.15
N PRO A 250 -16.25 -15.95 9.95
CA PRO A 250 -17.10 -16.96 9.32
C PRO A 250 -16.68 -17.26 7.87
N ALA A 251 -16.27 -16.24 7.09
CA ALA A 251 -15.81 -16.44 5.72
C ALA A 251 -14.53 -17.28 5.64
N LEU A 252 -13.55 -16.99 6.51
CA LEU A 252 -12.30 -17.77 6.60
C LEU A 252 -12.57 -19.21 7.04
N LEU A 253 -13.51 -19.40 7.97
CA LEU A 253 -13.93 -20.72 8.43
C LEU A 253 -14.52 -21.54 7.28
N THR A 254 -15.49 -20.99 6.54
CA THR A 254 -16.08 -21.65 5.36
C THR A 254 -15.02 -22.04 4.33
N VAL A 255 -14.03 -21.16 4.11
CA VAL A 255 -12.94 -21.41 3.16
C VAL A 255 -12.00 -22.53 3.62
N VAL A 256 -11.68 -22.65 4.91
CA VAL A 256 -10.89 -23.80 5.41
C VAL A 256 -11.66 -25.11 5.27
N GLU A 257 -12.97 -25.08 5.53
CA GLU A 257 -13.82 -26.26 5.49
C GLU A 257 -14.05 -26.79 4.06
N SER A 258 -13.76 -25.99 3.03
CA SER A 258 -13.92 -26.40 1.63
C SER A 258 -12.83 -27.35 1.10
N GLY A 259 -11.95 -27.88 1.96
CA GLY A 259 -10.94 -28.87 1.57
C GLY A 259 -9.71 -28.29 0.86
N LEU A 260 -9.14 -27.22 1.40
CA LEU A 260 -7.95 -26.58 0.81
C LEU A 260 -6.68 -27.46 0.87
N PRO A 261 -5.75 -27.31 -0.11
CA PRO A 261 -4.39 -27.83 0.01
C PRO A 261 -3.70 -27.31 1.28
N ALA A 262 -2.80 -28.11 1.85
CA ALA A 262 -2.12 -27.81 3.11
C ALA A 262 -1.45 -26.42 3.12
N SER A 263 -0.80 -26.02 2.03
CA SER A 263 -0.16 -24.70 1.90
C SER A 263 -1.15 -23.54 1.95
N SER A 264 -2.31 -23.68 1.29
CA SER A 264 -3.36 -22.66 1.32
C SER A 264 -4.04 -22.61 2.69
N LYS A 265 -4.22 -23.77 3.34
CA LYS A 265 -4.79 -23.86 4.69
C LYS A 265 -3.94 -23.12 5.72
N GLN A 266 -2.61 -23.21 5.65
CA GLN A 266 -1.70 -22.45 6.52
C GLN A 266 -1.91 -20.94 6.40
N ILE A 267 -2.06 -20.43 5.17
CA ILE A 267 -2.28 -19.00 4.92
C ILE A 267 -3.61 -18.53 5.52
N VAL A 268 -4.66 -19.33 5.37
CA VAL A 268 -5.97 -19.01 5.95
C VAL A 268 -5.92 -19.10 7.48
N PHE A 269 -5.20 -20.06 8.05
CA PHE A 269 -4.98 -20.12 9.49
C PHE A 269 -4.23 -18.90 10.03
N ASP A 270 -3.17 -18.44 9.37
CA ASP A 270 -2.48 -17.21 9.78
C ASP A 270 -3.42 -16.00 9.74
N ALA A 271 -4.26 -15.88 8.70
CA ALA A 271 -5.29 -14.86 8.63
C ALA A 271 -6.32 -14.97 9.76
N MET A 272 -6.81 -16.18 10.06
CA MET A 272 -7.75 -16.42 11.17
C MET A 272 -7.13 -15.96 12.50
N LEU A 273 -5.87 -16.32 12.77
CA LEU A 273 -5.20 -15.95 14.01
C LEU A 273 -5.06 -14.43 14.19
N ARG A 274 -4.82 -13.68 13.11
CA ARG A 274 -4.79 -12.19 13.16
C ARG A 274 -6.16 -11.56 13.43
N THR A 275 -7.25 -12.31 13.21
CA THR A 275 -8.58 -11.87 13.63
C THR A 275 -8.86 -12.12 15.12
N LEU A 276 -7.99 -12.82 15.85
CA LEU A 276 -8.19 -13.17 17.26
C LEU A 276 -7.48 -12.17 18.17
N ASP A 277 -8.26 -11.51 19.01
CA ASP A 277 -7.80 -10.75 20.18
C ASP A 277 -8.83 -10.89 21.31
N HIS A 278 -8.58 -10.26 22.46
CA HIS A 278 -9.45 -10.32 23.63
C HIS A 278 -10.92 -9.90 23.34
N ARG A 279 -11.19 -9.18 22.24
CA ARG A 279 -12.53 -8.70 21.86
C ARG A 279 -13.25 -9.60 20.85
N THR A 280 -12.55 -10.55 20.25
CA THR A 280 -13.07 -11.38 19.15
C THR A 280 -12.96 -12.88 19.40
N ILE A 281 -12.14 -13.32 20.36
CA ILE A 281 -11.89 -14.74 20.60
C ILE A 281 -13.13 -15.49 21.09
N SER A 282 -13.97 -14.87 21.93
CA SER A 282 -15.21 -15.48 22.43
C SER A 282 -16.17 -15.78 21.26
N ASN A 283 -16.45 -14.79 20.40
CA ASN A 283 -17.27 -14.99 19.21
C ASN A 283 -16.71 -16.08 18.28
N PHE A 284 -15.39 -16.12 18.11
CA PHE A 284 -14.76 -17.13 17.27
C PHE A 284 -14.84 -18.54 17.88
N SER A 285 -14.81 -18.64 19.21
CA SER A 285 -14.96 -19.89 19.96
C SER A 285 -16.33 -20.51 19.70
N GLU A 286 -17.39 -19.69 19.68
CA GLU A 286 -18.74 -20.12 19.31
C GLU A 286 -18.80 -20.69 17.88
N LEU A 287 -18.11 -20.04 16.93
CA LEU A 287 -18.02 -20.53 15.55
C LEU A 287 -17.29 -21.88 15.42
N LEU A 288 -16.39 -22.18 16.36
CA LEU A 288 -15.65 -23.45 16.42
C LEU A 288 -16.38 -24.55 17.21
N ALA A 289 -17.51 -24.27 17.84
CA ALA A 289 -18.27 -25.25 18.61
C ALA A 289 -18.58 -26.49 17.75
N GLY A 290 -18.24 -27.67 18.27
CA GLY A 290 -18.39 -28.96 17.57
C GLY A 290 -17.32 -29.28 16.51
N LYS A 291 -16.43 -28.35 16.15
CA LYS A 291 -15.41 -28.53 15.09
C LYS A 291 -14.07 -29.03 15.63
N LYS A 292 -14.08 -30.14 16.38
CA LYS A 292 -12.91 -30.67 17.14
C LYS A 292 -11.63 -30.83 16.29
N GLN A 293 -11.72 -31.39 15.08
CA GLN A 293 -10.55 -31.60 14.22
C GLN A 293 -9.93 -30.28 13.74
N LEU A 294 -10.77 -29.30 13.41
CA LEU A 294 -10.33 -27.98 13.00
C LEU A 294 -9.67 -27.25 14.16
N LEU A 295 -10.26 -27.30 15.35
CA LEU A 295 -9.69 -26.72 16.57
C LEU A 295 -8.30 -27.29 16.86
N ARG A 296 -8.13 -28.62 16.84
CA ARG A 296 -6.81 -29.27 17.01
C ARG A 296 -5.80 -28.80 15.97
N SER A 297 -6.23 -28.68 14.71
CA SER A 297 -5.38 -28.21 13.61
C SER A 297 -4.94 -26.76 13.83
N LEU A 298 -5.86 -25.89 14.27
CA LEU A 298 -5.60 -24.48 14.53
C LEU A 298 -4.67 -24.30 15.73
N VAL A 299 -4.89 -25.02 16.84
CA VAL A 299 -4.00 -25.02 18.01
C VAL A 299 -2.59 -25.50 17.62
N SER A 300 -2.49 -26.58 16.86
CA SER A 300 -1.19 -27.07 16.37
C SER A 300 -0.48 -26.07 15.45
N HIS A 301 -1.23 -25.33 14.63
CA HIS A 301 -0.68 -24.28 13.77
C HIS A 301 -0.22 -23.07 14.59
N THR A 302 -1.02 -22.66 15.58
CA THR A 302 -0.73 -21.53 16.48
C THR A 302 0.59 -21.72 17.22
N ARG A 303 0.91 -22.97 17.63
CA ARG A 303 2.20 -23.30 18.28
C ARG A 303 3.42 -23.08 17.38
N LYS A 304 3.25 -23.14 16.06
CA LYS A 304 4.36 -23.10 15.07
C LYS A 304 4.45 -21.77 14.32
N THR A 305 3.35 -21.00 14.28
CA THR A 305 3.28 -19.81 13.45
C THR A 305 4.08 -18.63 14.03
N ARG A 306 4.51 -17.75 13.11
CA ARG A 306 5.07 -16.43 13.41
C ARG A 306 4.04 -15.31 13.17
N ALA A 307 2.79 -15.65 12.86
CA ALA A 307 1.73 -14.68 12.61
C ALA A 307 1.33 -13.88 13.85
N LEU A 308 1.66 -14.38 15.05
CA LEU A 308 1.47 -13.73 16.33
C LEU A 308 2.82 -13.63 17.05
N ASP A 309 2.98 -12.61 17.89
CA ASP A 309 4.07 -12.54 18.85
C ASP A 309 3.93 -13.63 19.94
N ARG A 310 4.88 -13.67 20.89
CA ARG A 310 4.88 -14.71 21.92
C ARG A 310 3.62 -14.64 22.79
N ASP A 311 3.28 -13.46 23.28
CA ASP A 311 2.19 -13.27 24.23
C ASP A 311 0.83 -13.52 23.56
N GLY A 312 0.65 -13.03 22.33
CA GLY A 312 -0.53 -13.30 21.52
C GLY A 312 -0.70 -14.79 21.22
N ARG A 313 0.38 -15.52 20.95
CA ARG A 313 0.32 -16.99 20.80
C ARG A 313 -0.12 -17.67 22.09
N GLU A 314 0.50 -17.32 23.23
CA GLU A 314 0.19 -17.94 24.52
C GLU A 314 -1.27 -17.69 24.91
N PHE A 315 -1.75 -16.45 24.73
CA PHE A 315 -3.16 -16.09 24.92
C PHE A 315 -4.10 -16.93 24.05
N VAL A 316 -3.89 -16.95 22.73
CA VAL A 316 -4.76 -17.68 21.80
C VAL A 316 -4.74 -19.18 22.06
N ILE A 317 -3.57 -19.76 22.36
CA ILE A 317 -3.47 -21.18 22.72
C ILE A 317 -4.26 -21.47 23.99
N SER A 318 -4.15 -20.63 25.02
CA SER A 318 -4.87 -20.80 26.29
C SER A 318 -6.38 -20.83 26.06
N GLU A 319 -6.91 -19.84 25.35
CA GLU A 319 -8.34 -19.73 25.08
C GLU A 319 -8.85 -20.85 24.17
N LEU A 320 -8.15 -21.17 23.08
CA LEU A 320 -8.56 -22.24 22.18
C LEU A 320 -8.47 -23.63 22.84
N SER A 321 -7.51 -23.87 23.72
CA SER A 321 -7.36 -25.15 24.42
C SER A 321 -8.46 -25.40 25.45
N ARG A 322 -9.14 -24.35 25.94
CA ARG A 322 -10.33 -24.52 26.81
C ARG A 322 -11.54 -25.08 26.07
N LEU A 323 -11.54 -25.02 24.74
CA LEU A 323 -12.64 -25.50 23.89
C LEU A 323 -12.46 -26.96 23.41
N SER A 324 -11.26 -27.53 23.58
CA SER A 324 -10.89 -28.85 23.03
C SER A 324 -11.16 -29.98 24.01
#